data_AF-A0A093J8D9-F1
#
_entry.id   AF-A0A093J8D9-F1
#
_cell.length_a   1.000
_cell.length_b   1.000
_cell.length_c   1.000
_cell.angle_alpha   90.00
_cell.angle_beta   90.00
_cell.angle_gamma   90.00
#
_symmetry.space_group_name_H-M   'P 1'
#
loop_
_entity.id
_entity.type
_entity.pdbx_description
1 polymer ?
#
loop_
_entity_poly.entity_id
_entity_poly.type
_entity_poly.pdbx_seq_one_letter_code
_entity_poly.pdbx_strand_id
1 'polypeptide(L)'
;MNGHSRNGKGHAPRRKHRNRFVKKNGQCNVYFANLSNKSQRYMADIFTTCVDTRWRYMLMIFSAAFLVSWLFFGFLFWCIAFFHGDLNAPAAGGSPSLLKPCIMHVNSFLGAFLFSVETQTTIGYGFRCVTEECPLAIMAVVVQSIVGCVIDSFMIGTIMAKMARPKKRAQTLLFSHHAVISVRDGKLCLMWRVGNLRRSHIVEAHVRAQLIKPYMTEEGEYLPLDQRDLNVGYDVGLDRIFLVSPIIIVHEIDEESPLYGIGKEELETENFEIVVILEGMVEATAMTTQARSSYLASEILWGHRFEPVVFEEKNHYKVDYSRFHKTYEVAGTPCCSARELQESKMTILPSPPPPSAFCYENELALVSQDEDEDDDEVGVVLGGSTKEEGGVIQMMDFGSHLDLERLQATLPLDTISYRRESAI
;
A
#
# COMPACT_ATOMS: atom_id res chain seq x y z
N MET A 1 -36.51 -26.24 59.87
CA MET A 1 -35.61 -25.08 59.96
C MET A 1 -34.41 -25.33 59.05
N ASN A 2 -34.34 -24.53 57.98
CA ASN A 2 -33.22 -24.16 57.11
C ASN A 2 -32.23 -25.22 56.59
N GLY A 3 -32.52 -25.73 55.38
CA GLY A 3 -31.49 -26.14 54.43
C GLY A 3 -30.93 -24.93 53.68
N HIS A 4 -29.63 -24.68 53.76
CA HIS A 4 -28.92 -23.69 52.95
C HIS A 4 -28.24 -24.39 51.78
N SER A 5 -28.85 -24.30 50.60
CA SER A 5 -28.21 -24.63 49.33
C SER A 5 -27.22 -23.50 48.99
N ARG A 6 -25.93 -23.79 49.09
CA ARG A 6 -24.86 -22.90 48.64
C ARG A 6 -24.81 -22.96 47.11
N ASN A 7 -25.45 -21.97 46.50
CA ASN A 7 -25.42 -21.74 45.07
C ASN A 7 -24.00 -21.29 44.65
N GLY A 8 -23.16 -22.26 44.27
CA GLY A 8 -21.85 -22.01 43.68
C GLY A 8 -22.04 -21.45 42.27
N LYS A 9 -22.08 -20.11 42.16
CA LYS A 9 -21.92 -19.42 40.88
C LYS A 9 -20.54 -19.79 40.33
N GLY A 10 -20.50 -20.74 39.40
CA GLY A 10 -19.32 -20.98 38.58
C GLY A 10 -18.96 -19.69 37.86
N HIS A 11 -17.87 -19.06 38.27
CA HIS A 11 -17.25 -18.02 37.46
C HIS A 11 -16.78 -18.69 36.17
N ALA A 12 -17.54 -18.51 35.08
CA ALA A 12 -17.03 -18.77 33.74
C ALA A 12 -15.68 -18.03 33.62
N PRO A 13 -14.59 -18.71 33.23
CA PRO A 13 -13.29 -18.06 33.10
C PRO A 13 -13.45 -16.90 32.12
N ARG A 14 -13.20 -15.67 32.58
CA ARG A 14 -13.10 -14.50 31.70
C ARG A 14 -12.09 -14.86 30.62
N ARG A 15 -12.58 -15.05 29.40
CA ARG A 15 -11.78 -15.24 28.19
C ARG A 15 -10.64 -14.23 28.22
N LYS A 16 -9.40 -14.68 28.40
CA LYS A 16 -8.23 -13.84 28.19
C LYS A 16 -8.15 -13.60 26.69
N HIS A 17 -8.87 -12.59 26.20
CA HIS A 17 -8.74 -12.16 24.82
C HIS A 17 -7.29 -11.79 24.57
N ARG A 18 -6.62 -12.57 23.71
CA ARG A 18 -5.27 -12.28 23.27
C ARG A 18 -5.29 -10.94 22.54
N ASN A 19 -4.28 -10.11 22.79
CA ASN A 19 -4.13 -8.88 22.04
C ASN A 19 -3.89 -9.19 20.56
N ARG A 20 -4.54 -8.41 19.70
CA ARG A 20 -4.43 -8.47 18.25
C ARG A 20 -3.05 -7.99 17.78
N PHE A 21 -2.48 -8.67 16.79
CA PHE A 21 -1.19 -8.39 16.14
C PHE A 21 -1.27 -7.23 15.13
N VAL A 22 -2.32 -7.17 14.29
CA VAL A 22 -2.57 -6.06 13.35
C VAL A 22 -3.95 -5.48 13.59
N LYS A 23 -4.06 -4.21 14.00
CA LYS A 23 -5.35 -3.54 14.20
C LYS A 23 -6.21 -3.54 12.93
N LYS A 24 -7.54 -3.42 13.07
CA LYS A 24 -8.50 -3.29 11.95
C LYS A 24 -8.15 -2.17 10.95
N ASN A 25 -7.42 -1.14 11.39
CA ASN A 25 -6.95 -0.04 10.55
C ASN A 25 -5.60 -0.31 9.85
N GLY A 26 -5.06 -1.53 9.98
CA GLY A 26 -3.79 -1.96 9.38
C GLY A 26 -2.53 -1.57 10.17
N GLN A 27 -2.66 -0.96 11.35
CA GLN A 27 -1.53 -0.64 12.21
C GLN A 27 -1.05 -1.89 12.97
N CYS A 28 0.23 -2.24 12.82
CA CYS A 28 0.84 -3.33 13.58
C CYS A 28 0.96 -2.95 15.07
N ASN A 29 0.56 -3.87 15.95
CA ASN A 29 0.56 -3.71 17.40
C ASN A 29 1.77 -4.42 18.02
N VAL A 30 2.96 -4.07 17.53
CA VAL A 30 4.23 -4.67 17.95
C VAL A 30 5.17 -3.55 18.40
N TYR A 31 5.85 -3.76 19.52
CA TYR A 31 6.90 -2.88 20.00
C TYR A 31 8.23 -3.63 19.98
N PHE A 32 9.22 -3.05 19.31
CA PHE A 32 10.58 -3.59 19.30
C PHE A 32 11.35 -3.04 20.50
N ALA A 33 11.73 -3.92 21.42
CA ALA A 33 12.58 -3.62 22.58
C ALA A 33 14.05 -4.02 22.30
N ASN A 34 15.00 -3.37 22.99
CA ASN A 34 16.42 -3.74 23.00
C ASN A 34 17.11 -3.84 21.62
N LEU A 35 16.81 -2.91 20.71
CA LEU A 35 17.55 -2.74 19.47
C LEU A 35 18.90 -2.07 19.74
N SER A 36 19.99 -2.85 19.83
CA SER A 36 21.35 -2.33 19.90
C SER A 36 21.66 -1.42 18.70
N ASN A 37 22.32 -0.29 18.93
CA ASN A 37 22.74 0.68 17.91
C ASN A 37 21.59 1.30 17.08
N LYS A 38 20.39 1.42 17.66
CA LYS A 38 19.24 2.06 16.99
C LYS A 38 19.58 3.46 16.48
N SER A 39 20.12 4.35 17.32
CA SER A 39 20.42 5.74 16.91
C SER A 39 21.37 5.80 15.72
N GLN A 40 22.42 4.97 15.72
CA GLN A 40 23.43 4.97 14.65
C GLN A 40 22.84 4.47 13.32
N ARG A 41 21.97 3.45 13.34
CA ARG A 41 21.31 2.94 12.12
C ARG A 41 20.33 3.95 11.53
N TYR A 42 19.55 4.63 12.37
CA TYR A 42 18.64 5.69 11.89
C TYR A 42 19.41 6.93 11.39
N MET A 43 20.58 7.24 11.97
CA MET A 43 21.44 8.33 11.49
C MET A 43 22.21 7.97 10.20
N ALA A 44 22.49 6.69 9.94
CA ALA A 44 23.05 6.27 8.66
C ALA A 44 22.05 6.47 7.51
N ASP A 45 20.74 6.39 7.82
CA ASP A 45 19.65 6.60 6.87
C ASP A 45 18.83 7.87 7.21
N ILE A 46 19.53 9.01 7.20
CA ILE A 46 18.94 10.33 7.49
C ILE A 46 17.81 10.67 6.51
N PHE A 47 17.95 10.32 5.22
CA PHE A 47 16.96 10.69 4.21
C PHE A 47 15.63 9.99 4.49
N THR A 48 15.60 8.66 4.65
CA THR A 48 14.33 7.97 4.93
C THR A 48 13.75 8.41 6.27
N THR A 49 14.59 8.58 7.29
CA THR A 49 14.19 9.05 8.62
C THR A 49 13.52 10.42 8.55
N CYS A 50 14.10 11.39 7.84
CA CYS A 50 13.51 12.71 7.62
C CYS A 50 12.16 12.61 6.91
N VAL A 51 12.06 11.81 5.84
CA VAL A 51 10.82 11.65 5.08
C VAL A 51 9.74 10.95 5.92
N ASP A 52 10.09 10.01 6.80
CA ASP A 52 9.12 9.28 7.64
C ASP A 52 8.65 10.03 8.88
N THR A 53 9.39 11.05 9.30
CA THR A 53 9.03 11.89 10.44
C THR A 53 7.73 12.67 10.17
N ARG A 54 6.96 13.03 11.20
CA ARG A 54 5.74 13.84 11.03
C ARG A 54 6.07 15.22 10.43
N TRP A 55 5.13 15.76 9.64
CA TRP A 55 5.26 17.08 8.98
C TRP A 55 5.77 18.19 9.91
N ARG A 56 5.25 18.28 11.13
CA ARG A 56 5.66 19.31 12.11
C ARG A 56 7.17 19.26 12.39
N TYR A 57 7.72 18.08 12.66
CA TYR A 57 9.15 17.94 12.95
C TYR A 57 10.00 18.12 11.70
N MET A 58 9.55 17.64 10.54
CA MET A 58 10.26 17.89 9.29
C MET A 58 10.40 19.39 9.00
N LEU A 59 9.30 20.14 9.11
CA LEU A 59 9.32 21.60 8.96
C LEU A 59 10.21 22.26 10.02
N MET A 60 10.14 21.82 11.28
CA MET A 60 11.03 22.33 12.33
C MET A 60 12.51 22.04 12.05
N ILE A 61 12.86 20.88 11.49
CA ILE A 61 14.24 20.53 11.12
C ILE A 61 14.75 21.47 10.02
N PHE A 62 13.97 21.71 8.95
CA PHE A 62 14.37 22.63 7.89
C PHE A 62 14.41 24.09 8.37
N SER A 63 13.42 24.54 9.15
CA SER A 63 13.46 25.87 9.75
C SER A 63 14.67 26.06 10.66
N ALA A 64 15.04 25.06 11.46
CA ALA A 64 16.25 25.09 12.27
C ALA A 64 17.51 25.12 11.40
N ALA A 65 17.58 24.35 10.32
CA ALA A 65 18.72 24.36 9.40
C ALA A 65 18.93 25.74 8.76
N PHE A 66 17.86 26.39 8.28
CA PHE A 66 17.92 27.76 7.77
C PHE A 66 18.37 28.74 8.86
N LEU A 67 17.75 28.73 10.04
CA LEU A 67 18.14 29.62 11.14
C LEU A 67 19.60 29.44 11.55
N VAL A 68 20.10 28.20 11.66
CA VAL A 68 21.49 27.92 11.98
C VAL A 68 22.43 28.45 10.89
N SER A 69 22.09 28.25 9.61
CA SER A 69 22.90 28.78 8.51
C SER A 69 22.94 30.31 8.49
N TRP A 70 21.79 30.98 8.70
CA TRP A 70 21.72 32.44 8.75
C TRP A 70 22.47 33.02 9.95
N LEU A 71 22.41 32.36 11.11
CA LEU A 71 23.17 32.78 12.29
C LEU A 71 24.67 32.57 12.09
N PHE A 72 25.08 31.45 11.48
CA PHE A 72 26.48 31.15 11.20
C PHE A 72 27.10 32.19 10.24
N PHE A 73 26.47 32.43 9.09
CA PHE A 73 26.96 33.43 8.13
C PHE A 73 26.79 34.86 8.65
N GLY A 74 25.72 35.17 9.38
CA GLY A 74 25.55 36.46 10.05
C GLY A 74 26.67 36.74 11.06
N PHE A 75 27.06 35.73 11.85
CA PHE A 75 28.21 35.82 12.75
C PHE A 75 29.53 35.97 11.99
N LEU A 76 29.71 35.23 10.88
CA LEU A 76 30.90 35.32 10.03
C LEU A 76 31.06 36.74 9.45
N PHE A 77 29.99 37.33 8.87
CA PHE A 77 30.04 38.70 8.35
C PHE A 77 30.24 39.74 9.45
N TRP A 78 29.66 39.53 10.64
CA TRP A 78 29.90 40.39 11.79
C TRP A 78 31.39 40.34 12.21
N CYS A 79 32.01 39.16 12.21
CA CYS A 79 33.44 39.03 12.49
C CYS A 79 34.28 39.73 11.42
N ILE A 80 33.96 39.57 10.14
CA ILE A 80 34.66 40.26 9.04
C ILE A 80 34.59 41.78 9.23
N ALA A 81 33.40 42.32 9.49
CA ALA A 81 33.19 43.74 9.77
C ALA A 81 33.94 44.21 11.04
N PHE A 82 33.98 43.39 12.08
CA PHE A 82 34.70 43.69 13.32
C PHE A 82 36.22 43.76 13.11
N PHE A 83 36.81 42.77 12.44
CA PHE A 83 38.25 42.74 12.19
C PHE A 83 38.70 43.79 11.18
N HIS A 84 37.86 44.15 10.20
CA HIS A 84 38.16 45.24 9.26
C HIS A 84 38.02 46.63 9.90
N GLY A 85 37.26 46.75 10.99
CA GLY A 85 37.03 48.01 11.70
C GLY A 85 35.78 48.77 11.25
N ASP A 86 34.92 48.16 10.43
CA ASP A 86 33.70 48.76 9.87
C ASP A 86 32.68 49.16 10.95
N LEU A 87 32.66 48.43 12.07
CA LEU A 87 31.75 48.68 13.20
C LEU A 87 32.08 49.96 13.98
N ASN A 88 33.32 50.45 13.88
CA ASN A 88 33.80 51.62 14.63
C ASN A 88 33.74 52.91 13.81
N ALA A 89 33.24 52.86 12.57
CA ALA A 89 33.12 54.04 11.72
C ALA A 89 32.00 54.96 12.24
N PRO A 90 32.28 56.22 12.60
CA PRO A 90 31.27 57.14 13.12
C PRO A 90 30.24 57.49 12.04
N ALA A 91 28.96 57.26 12.34
CA ALA A 91 27.82 57.48 11.46
C ALA A 91 27.46 58.97 11.21
N ALA A 92 28.31 59.93 11.57
CA ALA A 92 28.04 61.34 11.35
C ALA A 92 29.30 62.22 11.40
N GLY A 93 29.61 62.88 10.28
CA GLY A 93 29.97 64.31 10.29
C GLY A 93 31.41 64.73 10.57
N GLY A 94 32.42 63.87 10.46
CA GLY A 94 33.81 64.32 10.64
C GLY A 94 34.83 63.50 9.86
N SER A 95 35.32 64.07 8.75
CA SER A 95 36.35 63.58 7.82
C SER A 95 35.98 62.35 6.97
N PRO A 96 36.35 62.32 5.67
CA PRO A 96 36.10 61.16 4.82
C PRO A 96 37.02 60.04 5.30
N SER A 97 36.47 59.06 6.00
CA SER A 97 37.17 57.80 6.22
C SER A 97 37.49 57.21 4.85
N LEU A 98 38.78 57.24 4.47
CA LEU A 98 39.30 56.76 3.19
C LEU A 98 39.15 55.23 3.02
N LEU A 99 38.65 54.54 4.04
CA LEU A 99 38.36 53.11 4.03
C LEU A 99 36.91 52.89 3.58
N LYS A 100 36.74 52.31 2.39
CA LYS A 100 35.46 51.73 1.98
C LYS A 100 35.20 50.48 2.84
N PRO A 101 34.00 50.32 3.44
CA PRO A 101 33.72 49.17 4.28
C PRO A 101 33.61 47.89 3.45
N CYS A 102 33.83 46.72 4.04
CA CYS A 102 33.65 45.44 3.36
C CYS A 102 32.18 45.21 2.96
N ILE A 103 31.26 45.60 3.85
CA ILE A 103 29.81 45.48 3.65
C ILE A 103 29.15 46.79 4.10
N MET A 104 28.41 47.41 3.18
CA MET A 104 27.73 48.67 3.44
C MET A 104 26.64 48.49 4.52
N HIS A 105 26.56 49.45 5.44
CA HIS A 105 25.48 49.56 6.45
C HIS A 105 25.34 48.38 7.44
N VAL A 106 26.45 47.69 7.74
CA VAL A 106 26.52 46.68 8.81
C VAL A 106 27.12 47.29 10.08
N ASN A 107 26.25 47.85 10.93
CA ASN A 107 26.67 48.56 12.14
C ASN A 107 26.50 47.74 13.43
N SER A 108 25.87 46.56 13.36
CA SER A 108 25.59 45.70 14.51
C SER A 108 25.45 44.25 14.07
N PHE A 109 25.45 43.31 15.03
CA PHE A 109 25.19 41.89 14.76
C PHE A 109 23.85 41.68 14.04
N LEU A 110 22.80 42.43 14.42
CA LEU A 110 21.51 42.36 13.75
C LEU A 110 21.61 42.80 12.28
N GLY A 111 22.42 43.84 11.99
CA GLY A 111 22.68 44.26 10.61
C GLY A 111 23.38 43.18 9.78
N ALA A 112 24.36 42.48 10.36
CA ALA A 112 25.06 41.36 9.72
C ALA A 112 24.15 40.14 9.53
N PHE A 113 23.29 39.84 10.51
CA PHE A 113 22.29 38.79 10.42
C PHE A 113 21.28 39.07 9.30
N LEU A 114 20.76 40.30 9.21
CA LEU A 114 19.87 40.70 8.13
C LEU A 114 20.54 40.58 6.76
N PHE A 115 21.79 41.04 6.63
CA PHE A 115 22.57 40.83 5.40
C PHE A 115 22.68 39.34 5.04
N SER A 116 23.02 38.48 6.00
CA SER A 116 23.08 37.04 5.80
C SER A 116 21.75 36.44 5.31
N VAL A 117 20.61 36.89 5.88
CA VAL A 117 19.28 36.44 5.43
C VAL A 117 19.01 36.93 4.01
N GLU A 118 19.28 38.20 3.72
CA GLU A 118 19.08 38.83 2.40
C GLU A 118 19.90 38.13 1.31
N THR A 119 21.15 37.75 1.61
CA THR A 119 22.05 37.04 0.69
C THR A 119 21.61 35.61 0.45
N GLN A 120 21.33 34.83 1.51
CA GLN A 120 21.01 33.41 1.36
C GLN A 120 19.63 33.16 0.77
N THR A 121 18.64 33.99 1.12
CA THR A 121 17.28 33.89 0.55
C THR A 121 17.15 34.60 -0.79
N THR A 122 18.22 35.25 -1.28
CA THR A 122 18.26 36.00 -2.54
C THR A 122 17.25 37.16 -2.61
N ILE A 123 16.79 37.67 -1.47
CA ILE A 123 15.91 38.84 -1.43
C ILE A 123 16.67 40.09 -1.86
N GLY A 124 17.89 40.27 -1.36
CA GLY A 124 18.82 41.31 -1.80
C GLY A 124 18.22 42.72 -1.89
N TYR A 125 17.74 43.28 -0.77
CA TYR A 125 17.12 44.62 -0.77
C TYR A 125 18.06 45.73 -1.28
N GLY A 126 19.37 45.50 -1.29
CA GLY A 126 20.38 46.41 -1.85
C GLY A 126 20.83 47.52 -0.90
N PHE A 127 20.17 47.68 0.26
CA PHE A 127 20.63 48.59 1.30
C PHE A 127 21.92 48.10 1.96
N ARG A 128 22.10 46.77 2.10
CA ARG A 128 23.34 46.14 2.55
C ARG A 128 23.96 45.43 1.36
N CYS A 129 25.15 45.85 0.97
CA CYS A 129 25.83 45.33 -0.22
C CYS A 129 27.31 45.10 0.07
N VAL A 130 27.85 44.01 -0.48
CA VAL A 130 29.28 43.70 -0.41
C VAL A 130 30.07 44.61 -1.36
N THR A 131 31.26 45.04 -0.93
CA THR A 131 32.17 45.85 -1.75
C THR A 131 33.36 45.02 -2.24
N GLU A 132 34.14 45.56 -3.16
CA GLU A 132 35.31 44.90 -3.76
C GLU A 132 36.56 44.90 -2.85
N GLU A 133 36.50 45.59 -1.71
CA GLU A 133 37.66 45.82 -0.84
C GLU A 133 38.14 44.56 -0.11
N CYS A 134 37.21 43.68 0.25
CA CYS A 134 37.50 42.54 1.13
C CYS A 134 37.24 41.21 0.40
N PRO A 135 38.29 40.55 -0.15
CA PRO A 135 38.15 39.26 -0.83
C PRO A 135 37.51 38.18 0.04
N LEU A 136 37.75 38.23 1.37
CA LEU A 136 37.16 37.29 2.31
C LEU A 136 35.63 37.42 2.38
N ALA A 137 35.09 38.63 2.29
CA ALA A 137 33.64 38.87 2.27
C ALA A 137 33.01 38.32 0.98
N ILE A 138 33.66 38.52 -0.16
CA ILE A 138 33.24 37.97 -1.45
C ILE A 138 33.22 36.44 -1.40
N MET A 139 34.30 35.82 -0.91
CA MET A 139 34.37 34.37 -0.76
C MET A 139 33.29 33.83 0.19
N ALA A 140 33.02 34.52 1.30
CA ALA A 140 31.95 34.14 2.22
C ALA A 140 30.57 34.21 1.56
N VAL A 141 30.29 35.25 0.75
CA VAL A 141 29.05 35.35 -0.03
C VAL A 141 28.94 34.19 -1.03
N VAL A 142 30.00 33.88 -1.78
CA VAL A 142 30.01 32.75 -2.74
C VAL A 142 29.71 31.43 -2.04
N VAL A 143 30.42 31.14 -0.94
CA VAL A 143 30.19 29.92 -0.16
C VAL A 143 28.77 29.88 0.41
N GLN A 144 28.26 31.01 0.90
CA GLN A 144 26.90 31.11 1.41
C GLN A 144 25.86 30.82 0.33
N SER A 145 26.02 31.36 -0.88
CA SER A 145 25.11 31.10 -2.00
C SER A 145 25.11 29.61 -2.36
N ILE A 146 26.27 28.95 -2.40
CA ILE A 146 26.36 27.51 -2.67
C ILE A 146 25.66 26.70 -1.57
N VAL A 147 25.93 27.01 -0.30
CA VAL A 147 25.29 26.32 0.85
C VAL A 147 23.78 26.55 0.86
N GLY A 148 23.31 27.75 0.55
CA GLY A 148 21.89 28.07 0.42
C GLY A 148 21.20 27.19 -0.61
N CYS A 149 21.74 27.15 -1.83
CA CYS A 149 21.21 26.30 -2.91
C CYS A 149 21.18 24.81 -2.53
N VAL A 150 22.18 24.32 -1.79
CA VAL A 150 22.22 22.92 -1.31
C VAL A 150 21.10 22.66 -0.32
N ILE A 151 20.92 23.53 0.69
CA ILE A 151 19.85 23.39 1.69
C ILE A 151 18.47 23.43 1.02
N ASP A 152 18.26 24.36 0.08
CA ASP A 152 17.00 24.47 -0.68
C ASP A 152 16.71 23.20 -1.49
N SER A 153 17.73 22.67 -2.18
CA SER A 153 17.61 21.44 -2.96
C SER A 153 17.22 20.25 -2.08
N PHE A 154 17.83 20.11 -0.89
CA PHE A 154 17.47 19.09 0.08
C PHE A 154 16.04 19.26 0.61
N MET A 155 15.62 20.51 0.87
CA MET A 155 14.26 20.80 1.34
C MET A 155 13.22 20.39 0.28
N ILE A 156 13.37 20.87 -0.96
CA ILE A 156 12.44 20.58 -2.06
C ILE A 156 12.41 19.07 -2.32
N GLY A 157 13.57 18.41 -2.42
CA GLY A 157 13.66 16.97 -2.64
C GLY A 157 12.96 16.15 -1.56
N THR A 158 13.17 16.51 -0.28
CA THR A 158 12.54 15.80 0.85
C THR A 158 11.03 16.06 0.92
N ILE A 159 10.58 17.29 0.67
CA ILE A 159 9.14 17.65 0.62
C ILE A 159 8.46 16.89 -0.52
N MET A 160 9.03 16.89 -1.72
CA MET A 160 8.47 16.18 -2.87
C MET A 160 8.40 14.67 -2.61
N ALA A 161 9.48 14.07 -2.11
CA ALA A 161 9.49 12.66 -1.75
C ALA A 161 8.43 12.31 -0.69
N LYS A 162 8.23 13.19 0.31
CA LYS A 162 7.21 13.00 1.34
C LYS A 162 5.79 13.15 0.81
N MET A 163 5.55 14.11 -0.08
CA MET A 163 4.26 14.32 -0.73
C MET A 163 3.87 13.15 -1.64
N ALA A 164 4.85 12.58 -2.35
CA ALA A 164 4.64 11.43 -3.22
C ALA A 164 4.25 10.15 -2.46
N ARG A 165 4.55 10.04 -1.15
CA ARG A 165 4.27 8.80 -0.39
C ARG A 165 2.78 8.43 -0.40
N PRO A 166 2.42 7.21 -0.84
CA PRO A 166 1.03 6.78 -0.96
C PRO A 166 0.39 6.38 0.38
N LYS A 167 0.92 6.78 1.55
CA LYS A 167 0.42 6.35 2.87
C LYS A 167 -1.06 6.69 3.10
N LYS A 168 -1.54 7.77 2.49
CA LYS A 168 -2.96 8.17 2.52
C LYS A 168 -3.84 7.32 1.61
N ARG A 169 -3.28 6.67 0.60
CA ARG A 169 -4.01 5.80 -0.33
C ARG A 169 -4.47 4.52 0.34
N ALA A 170 -3.67 3.94 1.24
CA ALA A 170 -4.11 2.78 2.02
C ALA A 170 -5.38 3.06 2.85
N GLN A 171 -5.66 4.32 3.20
CA GLN A 171 -6.88 4.70 3.93
C GLN A 171 -8.13 4.74 3.04
N THR A 172 -7.99 4.72 1.71
CA THR A 172 -9.09 4.69 0.74
C THR A 172 -9.39 3.28 0.23
N LEU A 173 -8.61 2.30 0.67
CA LEU A 173 -8.87 0.89 0.48
C LEU A 173 -9.62 0.37 1.70
N LEU A 174 -10.72 -0.33 1.46
CA LEU A 174 -11.64 -0.77 2.50
C LEU A 174 -11.69 -2.29 2.56
N PHE A 175 -11.69 -2.81 3.78
CA PHE A 175 -11.92 -4.23 4.08
C PHE A 175 -13.27 -4.38 4.79
N SER A 176 -13.94 -5.52 4.60
CA SER A 176 -15.15 -5.85 5.37
C SER A 176 -14.83 -5.87 6.87
N HIS A 177 -15.82 -5.55 7.71
CA HIS A 177 -15.62 -5.58 9.17
C HIS A 177 -15.49 -7.01 9.68
N HIS A 178 -16.29 -7.91 9.11
CA HIS A 178 -16.29 -9.33 9.39
C HIS A 178 -15.80 -10.11 8.17
N ALA A 179 -15.17 -11.25 8.43
CA ALA A 179 -15.02 -12.30 7.41
C ALA A 179 -16.18 -13.28 7.59
N VAL A 180 -16.50 -14.06 6.55
CA VAL A 180 -17.60 -15.01 6.60
C VAL A 180 -17.15 -16.37 6.07
N ILE A 181 -17.69 -17.43 6.65
CA ILE A 181 -17.50 -18.80 6.15
C ILE A 181 -18.83 -19.30 5.63
N SER A 182 -18.89 -19.73 4.37
CA SER A 182 -20.05 -20.44 3.83
C SER A 182 -19.66 -21.31 2.64
N VAL A 183 -20.58 -22.20 2.26
CA VAL A 183 -20.38 -23.07 1.10
C VAL A 183 -20.53 -22.27 -0.18
N ARG A 184 -19.58 -22.36 -1.10
CA ARG A 184 -19.63 -21.84 -2.47
C ARG A 184 -19.21 -22.97 -3.42
N ASP A 185 -20.04 -23.23 -4.43
CA ASP A 185 -19.82 -24.30 -5.43
C ASP A 185 -19.48 -25.66 -4.80
N GLY A 186 -20.19 -26.00 -3.72
CA GLY A 186 -20.04 -27.26 -2.98
C GLY A 186 -18.84 -27.32 -2.04
N LYS A 187 -18.00 -26.29 -1.96
CA LYS A 187 -16.80 -26.24 -1.13
C LYS A 187 -16.96 -25.22 0.00
N LEU A 188 -16.37 -25.48 1.17
CA LEU A 188 -16.41 -24.54 2.28
C LEU A 188 -15.33 -23.47 2.09
N CYS A 189 -15.70 -22.18 2.10
CA CYS A 189 -14.77 -21.11 1.81
C CYS A 189 -14.81 -20.02 2.89
N LEU A 190 -13.63 -19.53 3.29
CA LEU A 190 -13.46 -18.30 4.03
C LEU A 190 -13.47 -17.12 3.05
N MET A 191 -14.21 -16.07 3.39
CA MET A 191 -14.39 -14.93 2.50
C MET A 191 -14.33 -13.60 3.25
N TRP A 192 -13.69 -12.61 2.63
CA TRP A 192 -13.73 -11.21 3.06
C TRP A 192 -13.86 -10.31 1.85
N ARG A 193 -14.37 -9.09 2.04
CA ARG A 193 -14.59 -8.14 0.95
C ARG A 193 -13.54 -7.05 0.96
N VAL A 194 -13.02 -6.73 -0.22
CA VAL A 194 -12.13 -5.58 -0.45
C VAL A 194 -12.81 -4.59 -1.39
N GLY A 195 -12.54 -3.30 -1.24
CA GLY A 195 -13.12 -2.25 -2.07
C GLY A 195 -12.23 -1.03 -2.22
N ASN A 196 -12.42 -0.31 -3.33
CA ASN A 196 -11.72 0.94 -3.63
C ASN A 196 -12.71 2.11 -3.56
N LEU A 197 -12.50 3.03 -2.61
CA LEU A 197 -13.36 4.19 -2.42
C LEU A 197 -13.11 5.31 -3.45
N ARG A 198 -12.05 5.21 -4.25
CA ARG A 198 -11.70 6.20 -5.29
C ARG A 198 -11.95 5.67 -6.69
N ARG A 199 -12.17 6.59 -7.63
CA ARG A 199 -12.28 6.27 -9.06
C ARG A 199 -10.96 5.88 -9.72
N SER A 200 -9.83 6.41 -9.23
CA SER A 200 -8.51 5.99 -9.73
C SER A 200 -8.25 4.53 -9.38
N HIS A 201 -7.61 3.83 -10.30
CA HIS A 201 -7.37 2.41 -10.17
C HIS A 201 -6.18 2.11 -9.24
N ILE A 202 -6.16 0.88 -8.74
CA ILE A 202 -4.96 0.28 -8.17
C ILE A 202 -4.45 -0.70 -9.21
N VAL A 203 -3.28 -0.41 -9.75
CA VAL A 203 -2.64 -1.20 -10.82
C VAL A 203 -1.89 -2.37 -10.18
N GLU A 204 -1.89 -3.54 -10.83
CA GLU A 204 -1.27 -4.77 -10.30
C GLU A 204 -1.72 -5.11 -8.87
N ALA A 205 -3.01 -4.91 -8.60
CA ALA A 205 -3.57 -5.21 -7.30
C ALA A 205 -3.53 -6.73 -7.05
N HIS A 206 -2.99 -7.15 -5.92
CA HIS A 206 -2.96 -8.55 -5.51
C HIS A 206 -3.18 -8.69 -4.01
N VAL A 207 -3.71 -9.84 -3.59
CA VAL A 207 -4.10 -10.09 -2.20
C VAL A 207 -3.31 -11.23 -1.58
N ARG A 208 -3.07 -11.12 -0.27
CA ARG A 208 -2.42 -12.15 0.53
C ARG A 208 -3.14 -12.30 1.86
N ALA A 209 -3.13 -13.49 2.42
CA ALA A 209 -3.73 -13.75 3.72
C ALA A 209 -2.87 -14.71 4.52
N GLN A 210 -2.76 -14.47 5.83
CA GLN A 210 -1.95 -15.26 6.73
C GLN A 210 -2.70 -15.54 8.03
N LEU A 211 -2.66 -16.80 8.48
CA LEU A 211 -3.14 -17.22 9.78
C LEU A 211 -2.00 -17.10 10.80
N ILE A 212 -2.27 -16.38 11.88
CA ILE A 212 -1.33 -16.12 12.96
C ILE A 212 -1.81 -16.80 14.25
N LYS A 213 -1.07 -17.82 14.68
CA LYS A 213 -1.29 -18.49 15.97
C LYS A 213 0.02 -19.03 16.56
N PRO A 214 0.13 -19.16 17.89
CA PRO A 214 1.21 -19.92 18.50
C PRO A 214 1.17 -21.37 18.00
N TYR A 215 2.34 -21.94 17.74
CA TYR A 215 2.48 -23.33 17.30
C TYR A 215 3.64 -23.99 18.05
N MET A 216 3.49 -25.27 18.35
CA MET A 216 4.55 -26.12 18.88
C MET A 216 4.89 -27.13 17.79
N THR A 217 6.15 -27.20 17.38
CA THR A 217 6.59 -28.19 16.38
C THR A 217 6.61 -29.59 16.98
N GLU A 218 6.70 -30.61 16.12
CA GLU A 218 6.77 -32.01 16.56
C GLU A 218 8.05 -32.29 17.37
N GLU A 219 9.13 -31.55 17.10
CA GLU A 219 10.40 -31.58 17.82
C GLU A 219 10.35 -30.82 19.16
N GLY A 220 9.23 -30.15 19.47
CA GLY A 220 9.03 -29.41 20.71
C GLY A 220 9.50 -27.96 20.70
N GLU A 221 9.76 -27.36 19.53
CA GLU A 221 10.07 -25.93 19.42
C GLU A 221 8.79 -25.08 19.56
N TYR A 222 8.80 -24.10 20.46
CA TYR A 222 7.70 -23.16 20.63
C TYR A 222 7.86 -21.93 19.74
N LEU A 223 6.92 -21.76 18.80
CA LEU A 223 6.80 -20.58 17.95
C LEU A 223 5.69 -19.66 18.50
N PRO A 224 6.02 -18.50 19.10
CA PRO A 224 5.01 -17.64 19.73
C PRO A 224 3.97 -17.07 18.75
N LEU A 225 4.37 -16.82 17.50
CA LEU A 225 3.54 -16.29 16.43
C LEU A 225 3.96 -16.96 15.11
N ASP A 226 3.51 -18.19 14.91
CA ASP A 226 3.64 -18.85 13.61
C ASP A 226 2.72 -18.16 12.59
N GLN A 227 3.22 -17.97 11.38
CA GLN A 227 2.53 -17.30 10.28
C GLN A 227 2.39 -18.27 9.13
N ARG A 228 1.19 -18.83 8.96
CA ARG A 228 0.88 -19.76 7.87
C ARG A 228 0.10 -19.04 6.77
N ASP A 229 0.48 -19.27 5.53
CA ASP A 229 -0.21 -18.68 4.40
C ASP A 229 -1.62 -19.29 4.23
N LEU A 230 -2.57 -18.48 3.74
CA LEU A 230 -3.89 -18.92 3.34
C LEU A 230 -4.01 -18.72 1.83
N ASN A 231 -4.02 -19.82 1.08
CA ASN A 231 -4.01 -19.76 -0.38
C ASN A 231 -5.29 -19.09 -0.92
N VAL A 232 -5.12 -17.96 -1.60
CA VAL A 232 -6.19 -17.21 -2.29
C VAL A 232 -6.11 -17.39 -3.81
N GLY A 233 -5.40 -18.42 -4.27
CA GLY A 233 -5.19 -18.77 -5.67
C GLY A 233 -3.89 -18.22 -6.25
N TYR A 234 -2.81 -18.13 -5.46
CA TYR A 234 -1.51 -17.65 -5.91
C TYR A 234 -0.94 -18.51 -7.04
N ASP A 235 -1.06 -19.84 -6.93
CA ASP A 235 -0.47 -20.79 -7.89
C ASP A 235 -1.08 -20.67 -9.30
N VAL A 236 -2.36 -20.30 -9.36
CA VAL A 236 -3.12 -20.07 -10.61
C VAL A 236 -3.08 -18.58 -11.02
N GLY A 237 -2.57 -17.72 -10.14
CA GLY A 237 -2.52 -16.27 -10.32
C GLY A 237 -3.87 -15.57 -10.22
N LEU A 238 -4.82 -16.15 -9.47
CA LEU A 238 -6.14 -15.59 -9.12
C LEU A 238 -6.06 -14.59 -7.95
N ASP A 239 -4.93 -14.54 -7.25
CA ASP A 239 -4.61 -13.54 -6.24
C ASP A 239 -4.54 -12.11 -6.83
N ARG A 240 -4.22 -12.01 -8.13
CA ARG A 240 -4.20 -10.77 -8.92
C ARG A 240 -5.63 -10.38 -9.29
N ILE A 241 -6.07 -9.21 -8.80
CA ILE A 241 -7.44 -8.74 -8.93
C ILE A 241 -7.54 -7.44 -9.73
N PHE A 242 -8.63 -7.29 -10.49
CA PHE A 242 -8.99 -6.02 -11.12
C PHE A 242 -10.02 -5.26 -10.28
N LEU A 243 -9.53 -4.44 -9.33
CA LEU A 243 -10.37 -3.81 -8.29
C LEU A 243 -11.05 -2.51 -8.76
N VAL A 244 -12.19 -2.64 -9.46
CA VAL A 244 -13.08 -1.52 -9.82
C VAL A 244 -14.27 -1.44 -8.86
N SER A 245 -15.07 -2.50 -8.80
CA SER A 245 -16.13 -2.68 -7.80
C SER A 245 -15.62 -3.54 -6.64
N PRO A 246 -16.30 -3.55 -5.48
CA PRO A 246 -15.92 -4.42 -4.37
C PRO A 246 -15.88 -5.90 -4.76
N ILE A 247 -14.75 -6.55 -4.50
CA ILE A 247 -14.52 -7.98 -4.78
C ILE A 247 -14.55 -8.76 -3.46
N ILE A 248 -15.17 -9.94 -3.49
CA ILE A 248 -15.11 -10.90 -2.38
C ILE A 248 -13.90 -11.80 -2.65
N ILE A 249 -12.89 -11.71 -1.79
CA ILE A 249 -11.75 -12.62 -1.81
C ILE A 249 -12.20 -13.94 -1.19
N VAL A 250 -11.75 -15.04 -1.78
CA VAL A 250 -12.13 -16.39 -1.41
C VAL A 250 -10.87 -17.19 -1.10
N HIS A 251 -10.83 -17.79 0.07
CA HIS A 251 -9.90 -18.86 0.43
C HIS A 251 -10.73 -20.14 0.52
N GLU A 252 -10.41 -21.11 -0.34
CA GLU A 252 -10.98 -22.45 -0.27
C GLU A 252 -10.37 -23.18 0.94
N ILE A 253 -11.22 -23.79 1.77
CA ILE A 253 -10.75 -24.59 2.91
C ILE A 253 -10.62 -26.04 2.43
N ASP A 254 -9.46 -26.35 1.86
CA ASP A 254 -9.03 -27.67 1.40
C ASP A 254 -8.11 -28.37 2.41
N GLU A 255 -7.58 -29.54 2.05
CA GLU A 255 -6.70 -30.36 2.91
C GLU A 255 -5.39 -29.64 3.31
N GLU A 256 -4.90 -28.74 2.46
CA GLU A 256 -3.68 -27.96 2.71
C GLU A 256 -3.95 -26.74 3.60
N SER A 257 -5.21 -26.30 3.70
CA SER A 257 -5.60 -25.17 4.53
C SER A 257 -5.37 -25.42 6.03
N PRO A 258 -4.75 -24.46 6.76
CA PRO A 258 -4.65 -24.55 8.21
C PRO A 258 -6.00 -24.45 8.95
N LEU A 259 -7.09 -24.18 8.21
CA LEU A 259 -8.47 -24.15 8.70
C LEU A 259 -9.23 -25.45 8.43
N TYR A 260 -8.62 -26.46 7.78
CA TYR A 260 -9.28 -27.68 7.32
C TYR A 260 -10.04 -28.44 8.42
N GLY A 261 -9.44 -28.51 9.61
CA GLY A 261 -10.01 -29.19 10.77
C GLY A 261 -11.02 -28.36 11.57
N ILE A 262 -11.19 -27.07 11.27
CA ILE A 262 -11.95 -26.16 12.15
C ILE A 262 -13.44 -26.18 11.81
N GLY A 263 -14.25 -26.63 12.77
CA GLY A 263 -15.72 -26.56 12.72
C GLY A 263 -16.29 -25.26 13.30
N LYS A 264 -17.63 -25.12 13.27
CA LYS A 264 -18.32 -23.93 13.81
C LYS A 264 -18.09 -23.74 15.31
N GLU A 265 -18.23 -24.80 16.10
CA GLU A 265 -18.03 -24.75 17.57
C GLU A 265 -16.57 -24.48 17.93
N GLU A 266 -15.65 -25.06 17.16
CA GLU A 266 -14.21 -24.87 17.35
C GLU A 266 -13.80 -23.43 17.06
N LEU A 267 -14.33 -22.81 15.99
CA LEU A 267 -14.11 -21.39 15.69
C LEU A 267 -14.49 -20.47 16.88
N GLU A 268 -15.55 -20.83 17.61
CA GLU A 268 -15.98 -20.07 18.79
C GLU A 268 -15.08 -20.26 20.02
N THR A 269 -14.21 -21.27 20.05
CA THR A 269 -13.29 -21.55 21.18
C THR A 269 -11.84 -21.20 20.86
N GLU A 270 -11.47 -21.29 19.58
CA GLU A 270 -10.13 -21.07 19.06
C GLU A 270 -9.62 -19.64 19.21
N ASN A 271 -8.29 -19.50 19.23
CA ASN A 271 -7.60 -18.21 19.40
C ASN A 271 -6.52 -18.01 18.34
N PHE A 272 -6.95 -17.66 17.12
CA PHE A 272 -6.09 -17.23 16.03
C PHE A 272 -6.52 -15.87 15.47
N GLU A 273 -5.64 -15.28 14.66
CA GLU A 273 -5.90 -14.04 13.93
C GLU A 273 -5.55 -14.26 12.45
N ILE A 274 -6.44 -13.87 11.55
CA ILE A 274 -6.19 -13.87 10.11
C ILE A 274 -5.84 -12.45 9.69
N VAL A 275 -4.60 -12.24 9.24
CA VAL A 275 -4.16 -10.97 8.67
C VAL A 275 -4.36 -11.01 7.16
N VAL A 276 -5.01 -9.97 6.63
CA VAL A 276 -5.25 -9.81 5.20
C VAL A 276 -4.50 -8.60 4.68
N ILE A 277 -3.92 -8.75 3.50
CA ILE A 277 -3.04 -7.77 2.87
C ILE A 277 -3.52 -7.55 1.44
N LEU A 278 -3.62 -6.29 1.04
CA LEU A 278 -3.87 -5.86 -0.33
C LEU A 278 -2.71 -4.97 -0.75
N GLU A 279 -2.00 -5.40 -1.77
CA GLU A 279 -0.87 -4.69 -2.38
C GLU A 279 -1.24 -4.26 -3.80
N GLY A 280 -0.60 -3.19 -4.26
CA GLY A 280 -0.74 -2.71 -5.64
C GLY A 280 -0.16 -1.31 -5.80
N MET A 281 -0.16 -0.80 -7.02
CA MET A 281 0.40 0.49 -7.38
C MET A 281 -0.67 1.57 -7.49
N VAL A 282 -0.36 2.78 -7.03
CA VAL A 282 -1.22 3.94 -7.22
C VAL A 282 -1.08 4.46 -8.63
N GLU A 283 -2.17 4.49 -9.40
CA GLU A 283 -2.20 4.89 -10.82
C GLU A 283 -1.40 6.17 -11.14
N ALA A 284 -1.54 7.23 -10.33
CA ALA A 284 -0.91 8.52 -10.61
C ALA A 284 0.61 8.58 -10.34
N THR A 285 1.14 7.72 -9.45
CA THR A 285 2.56 7.79 -9.04
C THR A 285 3.34 6.52 -9.34
N ALA A 286 2.66 5.45 -9.76
CA ALA A 286 3.22 4.09 -9.90
C ALA A 286 3.95 3.59 -8.64
N MET A 287 3.69 4.19 -7.48
CA MET A 287 4.27 3.76 -6.21
C MET A 287 3.42 2.65 -5.59
N THR A 288 4.09 1.63 -5.07
CA THR A 288 3.43 0.54 -4.37
C THR A 288 2.84 1.01 -3.03
N THR A 289 1.62 0.57 -2.75
CA THR A 289 0.91 0.79 -1.49
C THR A 289 0.45 -0.55 -0.94
N GLN A 290 0.51 -0.69 0.38
CA GLN A 290 0.04 -1.88 1.08
C GLN A 290 -1.02 -1.48 2.11
N ALA A 291 -2.23 -2.00 1.94
CA ALA A 291 -3.31 -1.91 2.91
C ALA A 291 -3.43 -3.24 3.65
N ARG A 292 -3.67 -3.17 4.97
CA ARG A 292 -3.74 -4.34 5.85
C ARG A 292 -4.97 -4.24 6.73
N SER A 293 -5.53 -5.39 7.08
CA SER A 293 -6.56 -5.54 8.12
C SER A 293 -6.37 -6.89 8.79
N SER A 294 -7.15 -7.18 9.83
CA SER A 294 -7.19 -8.53 10.38
C SER A 294 -8.54 -8.92 10.95
N TYR A 295 -8.77 -10.21 11.06
CA TYR A 295 -9.96 -10.84 11.61
C TYR A 295 -9.55 -11.75 12.75
N LEU A 296 -10.07 -11.48 13.95
CA LEU A 296 -9.98 -12.44 15.05
C LEU A 296 -10.98 -13.56 14.80
N ALA A 297 -10.77 -14.75 15.40
CA ALA A 297 -11.73 -15.86 15.30
C ALA A 297 -13.18 -15.43 15.61
N SER A 298 -13.37 -14.57 16.63
CA SER A 298 -14.68 -14.02 17.01
C SER A 298 -15.30 -13.03 16.01
N GLU A 299 -14.56 -12.61 14.99
CA GLU A 299 -15.01 -11.67 13.95
C GLU A 299 -15.27 -12.36 12.61
N ILE A 300 -15.17 -13.70 12.60
CA ILE A 300 -15.49 -14.55 11.47
C ILE A 300 -16.90 -15.10 11.72
N LEU A 301 -17.83 -14.81 10.81
CA LEU A 301 -19.22 -15.23 10.93
C LEU A 301 -19.44 -16.52 10.14
N TRP A 302 -19.75 -17.60 10.85
CA TRP A 302 -20.06 -18.89 10.24
C TRP A 302 -21.48 -18.92 9.67
N GLY A 303 -21.64 -19.41 8.45
CA GLY A 303 -22.94 -19.51 7.79
C GLY A 303 -23.48 -18.18 7.28
N HIS A 304 -22.61 -17.19 7.04
CA HIS A 304 -22.98 -15.90 6.51
C HIS A 304 -22.51 -15.72 5.05
N ARG A 305 -23.21 -14.86 4.32
CA ARG A 305 -22.79 -14.35 3.01
C ARG A 305 -22.91 -12.83 2.96
N PHE A 306 -22.09 -12.19 2.13
CA PHE A 306 -22.16 -10.75 1.92
C PHE A 306 -23.36 -10.36 1.06
N GLU A 307 -24.03 -9.26 1.41
CA GLU A 307 -25.06 -8.69 0.54
C GLU A 307 -24.45 -8.22 -0.80
N PRO A 308 -25.14 -8.40 -1.94
CA PRO A 308 -24.74 -7.80 -3.21
C PRO A 308 -24.66 -6.28 -3.09
N VAL A 309 -23.61 -5.70 -3.67
CA VAL A 309 -23.37 -4.24 -3.66
C VAL A 309 -23.42 -3.62 -5.04
N VAL A 310 -23.27 -4.43 -6.09
CA VAL A 310 -23.29 -3.97 -7.48
C VAL A 310 -24.67 -4.23 -8.05
N PHE A 311 -25.29 -3.18 -8.57
CA PHE A 311 -26.60 -3.22 -9.22
C PHE A 311 -26.48 -2.59 -10.60
N GLU A 312 -27.14 -3.21 -11.57
CA GLU A 312 -27.24 -2.67 -12.92
C GLU A 312 -28.35 -1.62 -12.99
N GLU A 313 -28.00 -0.39 -13.38
CA GLU A 313 -28.95 0.63 -13.82
C GLU A 313 -28.83 0.77 -15.34
N LYS A 314 -29.89 1.26 -16.02
CA LYS A 314 -30.09 1.22 -17.49
C LYS A 314 -28.82 1.37 -18.35
N ASN A 315 -27.93 2.31 -18.01
CA ASN A 315 -26.71 2.60 -18.78
C ASN A 315 -25.40 2.47 -17.98
N HIS A 316 -25.45 2.10 -16.69
CA HIS A 316 -24.25 2.05 -15.85
C HIS A 316 -24.43 1.14 -14.63
N TYR A 317 -23.32 0.66 -14.07
CA TYR A 317 -23.32 -0.07 -12.81
C TYR A 317 -23.21 0.88 -11.63
N LYS A 318 -24.05 0.67 -10.62
CA LYS A 318 -24.04 1.42 -9.36
C LYS A 318 -23.57 0.53 -8.22
N VAL A 319 -22.68 1.07 -7.40
CA VAL A 319 -22.15 0.40 -6.21
C VAL A 319 -22.68 1.06 -4.95
N ASP A 320 -23.46 0.33 -4.16
CA ASP A 320 -23.98 0.79 -2.87
C ASP A 320 -23.05 0.38 -1.71
N TYR A 321 -22.17 1.31 -1.31
CA TYR A 321 -21.24 1.09 -0.19
C TYR A 321 -21.93 1.00 1.19
N SER A 322 -23.20 1.38 1.33
CA SER A 322 -23.93 1.22 2.60
C SER A 322 -24.14 -0.26 2.97
N ARG A 323 -24.15 -1.14 1.96
CA ARG A 323 -24.27 -2.60 2.11
C ARG A 323 -22.92 -3.31 2.13
N PHE A 324 -21.81 -2.56 2.01
CA PHE A 324 -20.47 -3.14 1.87
C PHE A 324 -20.13 -4.13 2.99
N HIS A 325 -20.43 -3.75 4.23
CA HIS A 325 -20.15 -4.56 5.42
C HIS A 325 -21.30 -5.49 5.83
N LYS A 326 -22.47 -5.41 5.17
CA LYS A 326 -23.66 -6.17 5.56
C LYS A 326 -23.56 -7.62 5.11
N THR A 327 -24.04 -8.50 5.97
CA THR A 327 -24.07 -9.94 5.75
C THR A 327 -25.43 -10.50 6.13
N TYR A 328 -25.86 -11.56 5.47
CA TYR A 328 -27.08 -12.30 5.80
C TYR A 328 -26.76 -13.76 6.09
N GLU A 329 -27.55 -14.36 6.96
CA GLU A 329 -27.43 -15.77 7.36
C GLU A 329 -27.92 -16.72 6.26
N VAL A 330 -27.25 -17.86 6.13
CA VAL A 330 -27.54 -18.93 5.19
C VAL A 330 -27.73 -20.23 5.96
N ALA A 331 -29.00 -20.57 6.22
CA ALA A 331 -29.40 -21.72 7.03
C ALA A 331 -28.89 -23.08 6.51
N GLY A 332 -28.56 -23.19 5.21
CA GLY A 332 -28.04 -24.41 4.59
C GLY A 332 -26.54 -24.65 4.77
N THR A 333 -25.83 -23.84 5.57
CA THR A 333 -24.39 -24.00 5.76
C THR A 333 -24.11 -25.11 6.79
N PRO A 334 -23.34 -26.15 6.44
CA PRO A 334 -22.92 -27.19 7.39
C PRO A 334 -22.16 -26.57 8.58
N CYS A 335 -22.37 -27.12 9.78
CA CYS A 335 -21.66 -26.66 10.99
C CYS A 335 -20.38 -27.46 11.29
N CYS A 336 -20.14 -28.53 10.53
CA CYS A 336 -18.96 -29.37 10.59
C CYS A 336 -17.73 -28.71 9.96
N SER A 337 -16.55 -29.26 10.24
CA SER A 337 -15.29 -28.82 9.60
C SER A 337 -15.27 -29.21 8.11
N ALA A 338 -14.35 -28.60 7.34
CA ALA A 338 -14.17 -28.97 5.94
C ALA A 338 -13.73 -30.44 5.80
N ARG A 339 -12.92 -30.93 6.73
CA ARG A 339 -12.53 -32.34 6.84
C ARG A 339 -13.72 -33.28 6.97
N GLU A 340 -14.60 -33.04 7.94
CA GLU A 340 -15.80 -33.85 8.17
C GLU A 340 -16.77 -33.77 6.97
N LEU A 341 -16.86 -32.60 6.33
CA LEU A 341 -17.63 -32.42 5.10
C LEU A 341 -17.11 -33.29 3.94
N GLN A 342 -15.79 -33.42 3.82
CA GLN A 342 -15.17 -34.25 2.78
C GLN A 342 -15.30 -35.74 3.09
N GLU A 343 -15.05 -36.15 4.33
CA GLU A 343 -15.21 -37.53 4.80
C GLU A 343 -16.68 -38.01 4.65
N SER A 344 -17.66 -37.16 4.96
CA SER A 344 -19.07 -37.49 4.77
C SER A 344 -19.48 -37.61 3.30
N LYS A 345 -18.95 -36.78 2.40
CA LYS A 345 -19.14 -36.95 0.94
C LYS A 345 -18.51 -38.24 0.42
N MET A 346 -17.32 -38.58 0.90
CA MET A 346 -16.64 -39.83 0.55
C MET A 346 -17.44 -41.06 0.99
N THR A 347 -18.12 -40.98 2.14
CA THR A 347 -18.97 -42.05 2.69
C THR A 347 -20.30 -42.24 1.94
N ILE A 348 -20.75 -41.24 1.17
CA ILE A 348 -22.02 -41.26 0.40
C ILE A 348 -21.82 -41.71 -1.07
N LEU A 349 -20.58 -41.88 -1.54
CA LEU A 349 -20.32 -42.57 -2.82
C LEU A 349 -20.67 -44.07 -2.69
N PRO A 350 -21.45 -44.66 -3.61
CA PRO A 350 -21.97 -46.01 -3.44
C PRO A 350 -20.87 -47.06 -3.53
N SER A 351 -21.04 -48.13 -2.74
CA SER A 351 -20.28 -49.37 -2.74
C SER A 351 -19.87 -49.86 -4.15
N PRO A 352 -18.73 -50.57 -4.29
CA PRO A 352 -18.32 -51.13 -5.59
C PRO A 352 -19.40 -52.05 -6.16
N PRO A 353 -19.58 -52.09 -7.50
CA PRO A 353 -20.56 -52.99 -8.11
C PRO A 353 -20.19 -54.46 -7.80
N PRO A 354 -21.18 -55.36 -7.66
CA PRO A 354 -20.92 -56.76 -7.40
C PRO A 354 -20.14 -57.39 -8.58
N PRO A 355 -19.22 -58.34 -8.33
CA PRO A 355 -18.38 -58.91 -9.37
C PRO A 355 -19.14 -60.02 -10.09
N SER A 356 -19.96 -59.67 -11.09
CA SER A 356 -20.32 -60.62 -12.17
C SER A 356 -21.19 -59.97 -13.24
N ALA A 357 -20.55 -59.53 -14.33
CA ALA A 357 -21.14 -59.56 -15.66
C ALA A 357 -20.00 -59.58 -16.68
N PHE A 358 -19.41 -60.76 -16.86
CA PHE A 358 -18.66 -61.10 -18.06
C PHE A 358 -19.61 -60.96 -19.26
N CYS A 359 -19.32 -60.04 -20.17
CA CYS A 359 -19.88 -60.05 -21.52
C CYS A 359 -18.73 -59.95 -22.53
N TYR A 360 -18.68 -60.96 -23.39
CA TYR A 360 -17.73 -61.18 -24.47
C TYR A 360 -17.54 -59.97 -25.38
N GLU A 361 -16.29 -59.58 -25.63
CA GLU A 361 -15.90 -58.92 -26.88
C GLU A 361 -15.88 -59.97 -28.00
N ASN A 362 -16.49 -59.65 -29.14
CA ASN A 362 -16.25 -60.35 -30.39
C ASN A 362 -15.58 -59.38 -31.36
N GLU A 363 -14.35 -59.76 -31.72
CA GLU A 363 -13.48 -59.25 -32.77
C GLU A 363 -14.16 -59.18 -34.14
N LEU A 364 -13.91 -58.10 -34.87
CA LEU A 364 -13.92 -58.08 -36.33
C LEU A 364 -12.74 -57.23 -36.81
N ALA A 365 -11.57 -57.86 -36.91
CA ALA A 365 -10.39 -57.37 -37.60
C ALA A 365 -10.12 -58.29 -38.80
N LEU A 366 -9.98 -57.72 -40.00
CA LEU A 366 -9.44 -58.26 -41.26
C LEU A 366 -9.68 -57.13 -42.30
N VAL A 367 -8.70 -56.54 -43.02
CA VAL A 367 -7.62 -57.12 -43.83
C VAL A 367 -6.57 -56.04 -44.23
N SER A 368 -5.28 -56.46 -44.22
CA SER A 368 -4.03 -56.08 -44.96
C SER A 368 -3.68 -54.59 -45.18
N GLN A 369 -2.53 -54.03 -44.77
CA GLN A 369 -1.09 -54.39 -44.93
C GLN A 369 -0.62 -54.48 -46.40
N ASP A 370 0.29 -53.57 -46.77
CA ASP A 370 1.46 -53.72 -47.67
C ASP A 370 2.27 -52.40 -47.50
N GLU A 371 3.41 -52.39 -46.77
CA GLU A 371 4.82 -52.48 -47.25
C GLU A 371 5.25 -51.25 -48.09
N ASP A 372 6.41 -50.59 -47.99
CA ASP A 372 7.56 -50.43 -47.08
C ASP A 372 8.41 -49.24 -47.64
N GLU A 373 9.24 -48.62 -46.80
CA GLU A 373 10.63 -48.07 -46.98
C GLU A 373 11.09 -47.53 -48.37
N ASP A 374 11.92 -46.50 -48.60
CA ASP A 374 12.78 -45.60 -47.80
C ASP A 374 13.42 -44.55 -48.77
N ASP A 375 14.04 -43.52 -48.17
CA ASP A 375 15.27 -42.79 -48.56
C ASP A 375 15.38 -41.59 -49.56
N ASP A 376 16.01 -40.55 -49.00
CA ASP A 376 17.10 -39.66 -49.48
C ASP A 376 16.90 -38.41 -50.38
N GLU A 377 16.98 -37.26 -49.70
CA GLU A 377 18.00 -36.18 -49.77
C GLU A 377 18.45 -35.46 -51.09
N VAL A 378 18.56 -34.12 -50.96
CA VAL A 378 19.37 -33.10 -51.67
C VAL A 378 18.93 -32.53 -53.04
N GLY A 379 18.81 -31.20 -53.10
CA GLY A 379 18.94 -30.45 -54.36
C GLY A 379 18.50 -28.98 -54.36
N VAL A 380 19.43 -28.06 -54.10
CA VAL A 380 19.30 -26.59 -54.27
C VAL A 380 19.39 -26.20 -55.75
N VAL A 381 18.48 -25.39 -56.31
CA VAL A 381 18.78 -24.45 -57.43
C VAL A 381 17.87 -23.20 -57.40
N LEU A 382 18.50 -22.07 -57.67
CA LEU A 382 18.05 -20.69 -57.79
C LEU A 382 17.16 -20.39 -59.02
N GLY A 383 16.31 -19.36 -58.91
CA GLY A 383 16.22 -18.32 -59.94
C GLY A 383 14.88 -18.11 -60.66
N GLY A 384 14.35 -16.89 -60.56
CA GLY A 384 13.85 -16.14 -61.73
C GLY A 384 12.34 -16.05 -61.98
N SER A 385 11.76 -14.94 -61.54
CA SER A 385 10.80 -14.06 -62.26
C SER A 385 9.71 -14.66 -63.17
N THR A 386 8.42 -14.45 -62.86
CA THR A 386 7.56 -13.36 -63.41
C THR A 386 6.06 -13.56 -63.09
N LYS A 387 5.45 -12.47 -62.61
CA LYS A 387 4.14 -11.86 -62.94
C LYS A 387 2.77 -12.48 -62.57
N GLU A 388 1.97 -11.55 -62.01
CA GLU A 388 0.51 -11.29 -62.16
C GLU A 388 -0.45 -12.29 -61.49
N GLU A 389 -1.49 -11.94 -60.72
CA GLU A 389 -2.17 -10.71 -60.21
C GLU A 389 -2.93 -11.20 -58.95
N GLY A 390 -3.03 -10.49 -57.82
CA GLY A 390 -3.97 -9.39 -57.58
C GLY A 390 -4.74 -9.64 -56.27
N GLY A 391 -4.88 -8.64 -55.39
CA GLY A 391 -5.79 -8.68 -54.23
C GLY A 391 -5.23 -8.12 -52.92
N VAL A 392 -5.39 -6.81 -52.72
CA VAL A 392 -4.98 -6.03 -51.54
C VAL A 392 -5.93 -6.24 -50.36
N ILE A 393 -5.40 -6.50 -49.15
CA ILE A 393 -6.06 -6.18 -47.87
C ILE A 393 -5.13 -5.23 -47.11
N GLN A 394 -5.57 -3.98 -46.99
CA GLN A 394 -4.87 -2.88 -46.33
C GLN A 394 -5.25 -2.88 -44.84
N MET A 395 -4.25 -3.06 -43.96
CA MET A 395 -4.38 -2.71 -42.54
C MET A 395 -4.37 -1.19 -42.41
N MET A 396 -5.33 -0.63 -41.68
CA MET A 396 -5.25 0.74 -41.17
C MET A 396 -5.15 0.71 -39.65
N ASP A 397 -3.96 1.13 -39.20
CA ASP A 397 -3.61 1.60 -37.88
C ASP A 397 -4.37 2.91 -37.59
N PHE A 398 -4.90 3.08 -36.38
CA PHE A 398 -5.55 4.32 -35.95
C PHE A 398 -5.17 4.66 -34.51
N GLY A 399 -4.24 5.60 -34.40
CA GLY A 399 -4.09 6.47 -33.23
C GLY A 399 -4.27 7.93 -33.65
N SER A 400 -5.15 8.67 -32.96
CA SER A 400 -4.94 10.09 -32.58
C SER A 400 -6.18 10.73 -31.93
N HIS A 401 -6.16 10.80 -30.60
CA HIS A 401 -6.21 12.01 -29.74
C HIS A 401 -7.01 13.29 -30.13
N LEU A 402 -8.01 13.27 -31.02
CA LEU A 402 -8.71 14.51 -31.43
C LEU A 402 -10.24 14.54 -31.27
N ASP A 403 -10.88 13.48 -30.78
CA ASP A 403 -12.36 13.44 -30.64
C ASP A 403 -12.91 13.68 -29.23
N LEU A 404 -12.06 13.98 -28.23
CA LEU A 404 -12.53 14.17 -26.85
C LEU A 404 -12.95 15.62 -26.51
N GLU A 405 -12.58 16.61 -27.32
CA GLU A 405 -12.91 18.03 -27.04
C GLU A 405 -14.28 18.48 -27.56
N ARG A 406 -14.98 17.66 -28.36
CA ARG A 406 -16.30 18.02 -28.94
C ARG A 406 -17.51 17.58 -28.12
N LEU A 407 -17.33 16.85 -27.01
CA LEU A 407 -18.43 16.43 -26.13
C LEU A 407 -18.55 17.26 -24.84
N GLN A 408 -17.68 18.25 -24.64
CA GLN A 408 -17.56 18.99 -23.38
C GLN A 408 -18.32 20.32 -23.36
N ALA A 409 -19.09 20.64 -24.39
CA ALA A 409 -19.76 21.93 -24.55
C ALA A 409 -21.28 21.80 -24.69
N THR A 410 -21.97 21.17 -23.74
CA THR A 410 -23.40 21.42 -23.45
C THR A 410 -23.81 20.68 -22.17
N LEU A 411 -23.94 21.39 -21.04
CA LEU A 411 -25.01 21.25 -20.03
C LEU A 411 -24.66 22.11 -18.78
N PRO A 412 -25.62 22.84 -18.17
CA PRO A 412 -25.35 23.84 -17.14
C PRO A 412 -25.17 23.24 -15.74
N LEU A 413 -24.35 23.90 -14.93
CA LEU A 413 -24.13 23.63 -13.50
C LEU A 413 -25.33 24.11 -12.67
N ASP A 414 -26.07 23.19 -12.05
CA ASP A 414 -27.02 23.50 -10.99
C ASP A 414 -26.33 23.49 -9.61
N THR A 415 -26.47 24.60 -8.90
CA THR A 415 -25.99 24.83 -7.54
C THR A 415 -26.91 24.15 -6.51
N ILE A 416 -26.42 23.13 -5.80
CA ILE A 416 -27.11 22.58 -4.61
C ILE A 416 -26.36 23.01 -3.35
N SER A 417 -27.07 23.80 -2.55
CA SER A 417 -26.68 24.36 -1.27
C SER A 417 -26.69 23.31 -0.16
N TYR A 418 -25.66 23.33 0.70
CA TYR A 418 -25.60 22.55 1.93
C TYR A 418 -26.56 23.13 2.97
N ARG A 419 -27.59 22.36 3.37
CA ARG A 419 -28.37 22.63 4.59
C ARG A 419 -28.00 21.62 5.67
N ARG A 420 -27.44 22.14 6.76
CA ARG A 420 -27.09 21.47 8.01
C ARG A 420 -28.36 21.35 8.85
N GLU A 421 -28.75 20.14 9.25
CA GLU A 421 -29.76 19.94 10.30
C GLU A 421 -29.18 19.11 11.44
N SER A 422 -29.30 19.72 12.61
CA SER A 422 -28.97 19.27 13.95
C SER A 422 -30.20 19.59 14.80
N ALA A 423 -30.54 18.70 15.74
CA ALA A 423 -31.79 18.59 16.54
C ALA A 423 -32.91 17.87 15.78
N ILE A 424 -33.50 16.77 16.26
CA ILE A 424 -33.83 16.31 17.62
C ILE A 424 -33.46 14.83 17.80
#